data_AF-A0A2K6TQC9-F1
#
_entry.id   AF-A0A2K6TQC9-F1
#
_cell.length_a   1.000
_cell.length_b   1.000
_cell.length_c   1.000
_cell.angle_alpha   90.00
_cell.angle_beta   90.00
_cell.angle_gamma   90.00
#
_symmetry.space_group_name_H-M   'P 1'
#
loop_
_entity.id
_entity.type
_entity.pdbx_description
1 polymer ?
#
loop_
_entity_poly.entity_id
_entity_poly.type
_entity_poly.pdbx_seq_one_letter_code
_entity_poly.pdbx_strand_id
1 'polypeptide(L)'
;MREIVFTQLGQYGNQISAKFWEVISDEHGIDSAGTYHGDSDLQLERINVYYNEASGGRYVARAVLVDLEPGTMDTVRSGPFGQIFRPDNFVFVETGFHHVDQDGLDLLTS
;
A
#
# COMPACT_ATOMS: atom_id res chain seq x y z
N MET A 1 -2.95 21.13 10.95
CA MET A 1 -2.83 20.08 9.91
C MET A 1 -2.50 18.77 10.63
N ARG A 2 -3.18 17.67 10.34
CA ARG A 2 -2.90 16.34 10.89
C ARG A 2 -2.64 15.42 9.70
N GLU A 3 -1.57 14.63 9.76
CA GLU A 3 -1.16 13.72 8.69
C GLU A 3 -0.99 12.33 9.29
N ILE A 4 -1.34 11.30 8.52
CA ILE A 4 -1.20 9.90 8.94
C ILE A 4 -0.31 9.20 7.92
N VAL A 5 0.66 8.42 8.42
CA VAL A 5 1.43 7.50 7.59
C VAL A 5 0.89 6.10 7.83
N PHE A 6 0.38 5.47 6.77
CA PHE A 6 -0.19 4.13 6.84
C PHE A 6 0.92 3.09 6.69
N THR A 7 1.14 2.23 7.69
CA THR A 7 2.13 1.14 7.60
C THR A 7 1.41 -0.20 7.49
N GLN A 8 1.77 -0.97 6.48
CA GLN A 8 1.13 -2.25 6.13
C GLN A 8 2.19 -3.32 6.26
N LEU A 9 1.89 -4.38 7.03
CA LEU A 9 2.86 -5.41 7.38
C LEU A 9 2.33 -6.79 6.97
N GLY A 10 3.12 -7.51 6.19
CA GLY A 10 2.90 -8.91 5.79
C GLY A 10 1.79 -9.11 4.76
N GLN A 11 1.70 -10.35 4.27
CA GLN A 11 0.84 -10.73 3.15
C GLN A 11 -0.62 -10.31 3.33
N TYR A 12 -1.26 -10.68 4.44
CA TYR A 12 -2.66 -10.34 4.70
C TYR A 12 -2.86 -8.84 4.95
N GLY A 13 -1.91 -8.17 5.63
CA GLY A 13 -1.96 -6.74 5.88
C GLY A 13 -1.93 -5.93 4.58
N ASN A 14 -1.07 -6.33 3.65
CA ASN A 14 -0.95 -5.73 2.33
C ASN A 14 -2.22 -5.94 1.47
N GLN A 15 -2.86 -7.11 1.54
CA GLN A 15 -4.12 -7.38 0.82
C GLN A 15 -5.29 -6.54 1.35
N ILE A 16 -5.47 -6.48 2.67
CA ILE A 16 -6.51 -5.64 3.29
C ILE A 16 -6.26 -4.18 2.92
N SER A 17 -5.01 -3.75 2.98
CA SER A 17 -4.71 -2.37 2.66
C SER A 17 -4.92 -2.03 1.19
N ALA A 18 -4.69 -2.97 0.27
CA ALA A 18 -5.02 -2.74 -1.14
C ALA A 18 -6.51 -2.40 -1.30
N LYS A 19 -7.40 -3.12 -0.60
CA LYS A 19 -8.84 -2.82 -0.57
C LYS A 19 -9.19 -1.52 0.13
N PHE A 20 -8.50 -1.20 1.22
CA PHE A 20 -8.65 0.10 1.87
C PHE A 20 -8.32 1.26 0.91
N TRP A 21 -7.21 1.15 0.18
CA TRP A 21 -6.78 2.18 -0.77
C TRP A 21 -7.70 2.29 -1.99
N GLU A 22 -8.30 1.19 -2.46
CA GLU A 22 -9.38 1.24 -3.45
C GLU A 22 -10.55 2.11 -2.96
N VAL A 23 -11.10 1.76 -1.79
CA VAL A 23 -12.31 2.42 -1.25
C VAL A 23 -12.09 3.91 -0.96
N ILE A 24 -10.95 4.26 -0.35
CA ILE A 24 -10.66 5.65 -0.03
C ILE A 24 -10.34 6.48 -1.28
N SER A 25 -9.76 5.86 -2.32
CA SER A 25 -9.55 6.55 -3.61
C SER A 25 -10.89 6.85 -4.27
N ASP A 26 -11.80 5.89 -4.30
CA ASP A 26 -13.14 6.07 -4.84
C ASP A 26 -13.91 7.18 -4.09
N GLU A 27 -13.82 7.23 -2.76
CA GLU A 27 -14.45 8.28 -1.93
C GLU A 27 -13.91 9.68 -2.28
N HIS A 28 -12.59 9.79 -2.47
CA HIS A 28 -11.91 11.04 -2.82
C HIS A 28 -11.90 11.35 -4.32
N GLY A 29 -12.48 10.49 -5.18
CA GLY A 29 -12.50 10.67 -6.63
C GLY A 29 -11.10 10.61 -7.27
N ILE A 30 -10.18 9.86 -6.67
CA ILE A 30 -8.84 9.61 -7.19
C ILE A 30 -8.86 8.34 -8.05
N ASP A 31 -8.37 8.41 -9.27
CA ASP A 31 -8.28 7.24 -10.15
C ASP A 31 -7.05 6.36 -9.83
N SER A 32 -6.94 5.25 -10.56
CA SER A 32 -5.80 4.32 -10.44
C SER A 32 -4.44 4.95 -10.76
N ALA A 33 -4.38 6.03 -11.54
CA ALA A 33 -3.15 6.75 -11.86
C ALA A 33 -2.79 7.80 -10.79
N GLY A 34 -3.70 8.09 -9.86
CA GLY A 34 -3.57 9.13 -8.85
C GLY A 34 -4.08 10.50 -9.32
N THR A 35 -4.89 10.57 -10.37
CA THR A 35 -5.48 11.81 -10.89
C THR A 35 -6.85 12.04 -10.26
N TYR A 36 -7.16 13.28 -9.87
CA TYR A 36 -8.48 13.64 -9.36
C TYR A 36 -9.49 13.82 -10.50
N HIS A 37 -10.61 13.12 -10.40
CA HIS A 37 -11.75 13.17 -11.30
C HIS A 37 -13.09 13.41 -10.57
N GLY A 38 -13.02 13.90 -9.33
CA GLY A 38 -14.22 14.19 -8.54
C GLY A 38 -14.98 15.42 -9.02
N ASP A 39 -16.20 15.55 -8.51
CA ASP A 39 -17.17 16.60 -8.86
C ASP A 39 -17.50 17.53 -7.67
N SER A 40 -16.94 17.25 -6.49
CA SER A 40 -17.22 17.96 -5.25
C SER A 40 -15.94 18.39 -4.54
N ASP A 41 -15.86 19.68 -4.21
CA ASP A 41 -14.75 20.26 -3.43
C ASP A 41 -14.56 19.58 -2.06
N LEU A 42 -15.62 18.96 -1.51
CA LEU A 42 -15.56 18.21 -0.26
C LEU A 42 -14.64 16.97 -0.37
N GLN A 43 -14.48 16.40 -1.56
CA GLN A 43 -13.58 15.26 -1.79
C GLN A 43 -12.11 15.68 -1.70
N LEU A 44 -11.80 16.95 -1.95
CA LEU A 44 -10.45 17.48 -1.75
C LEU A 44 -10.24 17.95 -0.30
N GLU A 45 -11.30 18.06 0.49
CA GLU A 45 -11.20 18.46 1.89
C GLU A 45 -10.40 17.40 2.67
N ARG A 46 -9.29 17.83 3.29
CA ARG A 46 -8.41 16.96 4.08
C ARG A 46 -7.81 15.77 3.32
N ILE A 47 -7.78 15.80 1.99
CA ILE A 47 -7.13 14.75 1.18
C ILE A 47 -5.65 14.56 1.57
N ASN A 48 -5.02 15.62 2.05
CA ASN A 48 -3.65 15.65 2.56
C ASN A 48 -3.40 14.73 3.78
N VAL A 49 -4.44 14.21 4.42
CA VAL A 49 -4.33 13.24 5.53
C VAL A 49 -3.76 11.92 5.01
N TYR A 50 -4.24 11.45 3.86
CA TYR A 50 -3.87 10.17 3.25
C TYR A 50 -2.96 10.31 2.02
N TYR A 51 -3.05 11.43 1.30
CA TYR A 51 -2.31 11.64 0.07
C TYR A 51 -1.28 12.78 0.21
N ASN A 52 -0.23 12.68 -0.59
CA ASN A 52 0.63 13.79 -0.96
C ASN A 52 0.26 14.23 -2.36
N GLU A 53 0.07 15.52 -2.57
CA GLU A 53 0.00 16.08 -3.92
C GLU A 53 1.42 16.19 -4.49
N ALA A 54 1.68 15.50 -5.59
CA ALA A 54 2.91 15.55 -6.36
C ALA A 54 2.74 16.52 -7.55
N SER A 55 3.86 16.81 -8.23
CA SER A 55 3.85 17.63 -9.43
C SER A 55 2.87 17.08 -10.48
N GLY A 56 2.11 17.98 -11.10
CA GLY A 56 1.16 17.62 -12.17
C GLY A 56 -0.23 17.19 -11.66
N GLY A 57 -0.61 17.52 -10.43
CA GLY A 57 -1.93 17.21 -9.88
C GLY A 57 -2.14 15.73 -9.55
N ARG A 58 -1.02 14.99 -9.36
CA ARG A 58 -1.05 13.57 -9.03
C ARG A 58 -1.01 13.38 -7.52
N TYR A 59 -1.97 12.65 -6.99
CA TYR A 59 -2.06 12.25 -5.59
C TYR A 59 -1.35 10.91 -5.37
N VAL A 60 -0.48 10.90 -4.37
CA VAL A 60 0.39 9.77 -4.02
C VAL A 60 0.09 9.33 -2.61
N ALA A 61 -0.23 8.05 -2.41
CA ALA A 61 -0.63 7.52 -1.11
C ALA A 61 0.51 7.60 -0.08
N ARG A 62 0.18 8.04 1.14
CA ARG A 62 1.06 8.04 2.32
C ARG A 62 1.06 6.65 2.96
N ALA A 63 1.61 5.69 2.25
CA ALA A 63 1.70 4.30 2.70
C ALA A 63 3.12 3.76 2.59
N VAL A 64 3.49 2.92 3.55
CA VAL A 64 4.68 2.06 3.50
C VAL A 64 4.21 0.61 3.54
N LEU A 65 4.67 -0.18 2.58
CA LEU A 65 4.34 -1.59 2.46
C LEU A 65 5.57 -2.41 2.84
N VAL A 66 5.42 -3.27 3.83
CA VAL A 66 6.50 -4.13 4.32
C VAL A 66 6.06 -5.58 4.17
N ASP A 67 6.85 -6.38 3.48
CA ASP A 67 6.65 -7.81 3.39
C ASP A 67 7.99 -8.56 3.39
N LEU A 68 8.00 -9.78 3.94
CA LEU A 68 9.16 -10.66 3.85
C LEU A 68 9.11 -11.53 2.59
N GLU A 69 7.96 -11.57 1.91
CA GLU A 69 7.75 -12.30 0.68
C GLU A 69 7.67 -11.33 -0.52
N PRO A 70 8.60 -11.41 -1.49
CA PRO A 70 8.61 -10.50 -2.64
C PRO A 70 7.36 -10.63 -3.53
N GLY A 71 6.70 -11.79 -3.54
CA GLY A 71 5.52 -12.05 -4.37
C GLY A 71 4.29 -11.19 -4.03
N THR A 72 4.15 -10.75 -2.77
CA THR A 72 3.04 -9.87 -2.37
C THR A 72 3.15 -8.50 -3.06
N MET A 73 4.36 -8.01 -3.29
CA MET A 73 4.57 -6.69 -3.90
C MET A 73 4.14 -6.64 -5.35
N ASP A 74 4.43 -7.69 -6.12
CA ASP A 74 3.95 -7.81 -7.49
C ASP A 74 2.43 -7.82 -7.54
N THR A 75 1.78 -8.46 -6.55
CA THR A 75 0.33 -8.47 -6.42
C THR A 75 -0.23 -7.08 -6.16
N VAL A 76 0.32 -6.32 -5.20
CA VAL A 76 -0.17 -4.96 -4.90
C VAL A 76 0.08 -4.00 -6.06
N ARG A 77 1.26 -4.07 -6.68
CA ARG A 77 1.66 -3.19 -7.78
C ARG A 77 0.90 -3.46 -9.09
N SER A 78 0.56 -4.72 -9.35
CA SER A 78 -0.30 -5.11 -10.48
C SER A 78 -1.79 -4.92 -10.19
N GLY A 79 -2.15 -4.61 -8.94
CA GLY A 79 -3.50 -4.30 -8.53
C GLY A 79 -4.02 -2.97 -9.11
N PRO A 80 -5.33 -2.71 -9.00
CA PRO A 80 -5.99 -1.61 -9.69
C PRO A 80 -5.41 -0.24 -9.32
N PHE A 81 -5.05 -0.05 -8.05
CA PHE A 81 -4.46 1.19 -7.53
C PHE A 81 -2.96 1.07 -7.26
N GLY A 82 -2.27 0.08 -7.85
CA GLY A 82 -0.84 -0.12 -7.60
C GLY A 82 0.03 1.11 -7.97
N GLN A 83 -0.43 1.97 -8.87
CA GLN A 83 0.30 3.15 -9.33
C GLN A 83 0.21 4.35 -8.39
N ILE A 84 -0.65 4.36 -7.38
CA ILE A 84 -0.73 5.48 -6.42
C ILE A 84 0.41 5.43 -5.38
N PHE A 85 1.06 4.28 -5.23
CA PHE A 85 2.17 4.08 -4.30
C PHE A 85 3.50 4.49 -4.93
N ARG A 86 4.39 5.09 -4.14
CA ARG A 86 5.77 5.29 -4.59
C ARG A 86 6.51 3.95 -4.61
N PRO A 87 7.28 3.64 -5.67
CA PRO A 87 8.16 2.47 -5.69
C PRO A 87 9.13 2.44 -4.49
N ASP A 88 9.54 3.61 -4.00
CA ASP A 88 10.46 3.74 -2.87
C ASP A 88 9.84 3.37 -1.51
N ASN A 89 8.50 3.25 -1.45
CA ASN A 89 7.79 2.95 -0.21
C ASN A 89 7.59 1.44 0.04
N PHE A 90 8.12 0.60 -0.85
CA PHE A 90 8.07 -0.85 -0.69
C PHE A 90 9.36 -1.34 -0.03
N VAL A 91 9.22 -2.03 1.09
CA VAL A 91 10.32 -2.61 1.85
C VAL A 91 10.14 -4.12 1.87
N PHE A 92 11.15 -4.82 1.38
CA PHE A 92 11.13 -6.28 1.35
C PHE A 92 12.53 -6.86 1.52
N VAL A 93 12.56 -8.13 1.91
CA VAL A 93 13.80 -8.88 2.09
C VAL A 93 14.04 -9.75 0.85
N GLU A 94 15.21 -9.65 0.24
CA GLU A 94 15.57 -10.48 -0.94
C GLU A 94 15.79 -11.95 -0.58
N THR A 95 16.17 -12.26 0.65
CA THR A 95 16.22 -13.64 1.16
C THR A 95 14.83 -14.09 1.57
N GLY A 96 14.21 -14.95 0.77
CA GLY A 96 12.90 -15.52 1.05
C GLY A 96 12.86 -16.12 2.46
N PHE A 97 12.03 -15.53 3.33
CA PHE A 97 11.67 -16.18 4.57
C PHE A 97 10.73 -17.34 4.21
N HIS A 98 11.27 -18.55 4.26
CA HIS A 98 10.42 -19.73 4.27
C HIS A 98 9.65 -19.74 5.60
N HIS A 99 8.33 -19.93 5.53
CA HIS A 99 7.53 -20.30 6.70
C HIS A 99 8.26 -21.45 7.41
N VAL A 100 8.80 -21.18 8.61
CA VAL A 100 9.25 -22.25 9.48
C VAL A 100 7.98 -22.76 10.13
N ASP A 101 7.32 -23.69 9.44
CA ASP A 101 6.28 -24.50 10.06
C ASP A 101 6.90 -25.22 11.26
N GLN A 102 6.08 -25.56 12.25
CA GLN A 102 6.55 -26.15 13.51
C GLN A 102 7.42 -27.42 13.30
N ASP A 103 7.25 -28.08 12.16
CA ASP A 103 8.05 -29.21 11.67
C ASP A 103 9.55 -28.87 11.44
N GLY A 104 9.88 -27.60 11.16
CA GLY A 104 11.26 -27.13 10.98
C GLY A 104 12.03 -26.93 12.28
N LEU A 105 11.32 -26.82 13.42
CA LEU A 105 11.93 -26.70 14.76
C LEU A 105 12.33 -28.07 15.33
N ASP A 106 11.66 -29.14 14.90
CA ASP A 106 11.93 -30.52 15.34
C ASP A 106 13.23 -31.08 14.74
N LEU A 107 13.65 -30.59 13.56
CA LEU A 107 14.91 -31.01 12.91
C LEU A 107 16.16 -30.35 13.49
N LEU A 108 16.02 -29.27 14.26
CA LEU A 108 17.15 -28.60 14.92
C LEU A 108 17.37 -29.06 16.37
N THR A 109 16.49 -29.91 16.88
CA THR A 109 16.56 -30.46 18.24
C THR A 109 16.79 -31.98 18.28
N SER A 110 16.99 -32.64 17.12
CA SER A 110 17.34 -34.06 17.00
C SER A 110 18.83 -34.30 16.79
#